data_AF-A0A381LFW5-F1
#
_entry.id   AF-A0A381LFW5-F1
#
_cell.length_a   1.000
_cell.length_b   1.000
_cell.length_c   1.000
_cell.angle_alpha   90.00
_cell.angle_beta   90.00
_cell.angle_gamma   90.00
#
_symmetry.space_group_name_H-M   'P 1'
#
loop_
_entity.id
_entity.type
_entity.pdbx_description
1 polymer ?
#
loop_
_entity_poly.entity_id
_entity_poly.type
_entity_poly.pdbx_seq_one_letter_code
_entity_poly.pdbx_strand_id
1 'polypeptide(L)'
;MISCVFALIFLTAPNQIYDQSSLESPNQWKQMPHLNRLVLLSDSYKGSFYSAYKIGDSRGFPEIKVGDDIFTTADQSTHKPTKLRAYCSPTLSSTEIAAIIAHNLDPDSKFFYPKLEGHELSSEKCRKVIYKQWDGSKDKTKSENQIISQSSTCSNSDIIGLAFQGDISIVGGYNRYAPSKNQNVPLVAFSNTLDLEDLVSDRQLYAAWEKDASQMVLVWYYGQLHLFKRSREDKSWWPMTDLNNPPKNGAMILNFLRNRLRLFQELDQLLGRFTWPQLLTDYFWPLSNRNPSNKSGKAYRLMAEISSVALQEPATAPSSYLTRTMGLSASSNVRAFSFR
;
A
#
# COMPACT_ATOMS: atom_id res chain seq x y z
N MET A 1 -20.46 18.19 -6.34
CA MET A 1 -20.18 16.75 -6.20
C MET A 1 -19.20 16.65 -5.05
N ILE A 2 -19.45 15.79 -4.06
CA ILE A 2 -18.55 15.68 -2.91
C ILE A 2 -17.34 14.82 -3.30
N SER A 3 -16.15 15.37 -3.11
CA SER A 3 -14.88 14.67 -3.31
C SER A 3 -14.33 14.23 -1.96
N CYS A 4 -13.63 13.11 -1.92
CA CYS A 4 -12.98 12.63 -0.70
C CYS A 4 -11.58 12.08 -0.96
N VAL A 5 -10.72 12.24 0.04
CA VAL A 5 -9.41 11.60 0.19
C VAL A 5 -9.46 10.69 1.42
N PHE A 6 -8.90 9.50 1.31
CA PHE A 6 -8.88 8.50 2.36
C PHE A 6 -7.48 8.42 2.94
N ALA A 7 -7.39 8.60 4.25
CA ALA A 7 -6.16 8.56 5.01
C ALA A 7 -6.10 7.27 5.81
N LEU A 8 -4.96 6.57 5.78
CA LEU A 8 -4.69 5.38 6.57
C LEU A 8 -3.45 5.62 7.41
N ILE A 9 -3.56 5.46 8.72
CA ILE A 9 -2.42 5.45 9.63
C ILE A 9 -2.05 4.01 9.94
N PHE A 10 -0.77 3.69 9.81
CA PHE A 10 -0.17 2.44 10.22
C PHE A 10 0.81 2.71 11.35
N LEU A 11 0.49 2.22 12.54
CA LEU A 11 1.36 2.27 13.71
C LEU A 11 2.10 0.96 13.80
N THR A 12 3.42 0.99 13.60
CA THR A 12 4.27 -0.21 13.67
C THR A 12 5.53 0.11 14.44
N ALA A 13 5.82 -0.67 15.48
CA ALA A 13 7.03 -0.47 16.26
C ALA A 13 8.27 -0.93 15.46
N PRO A 14 9.45 -0.30 15.59
CA PRO A 14 10.64 -0.64 14.81
C PRO A 14 11.09 -2.10 14.94
N ASN A 15 10.92 -2.72 16.12
CA ASN A 15 11.19 -4.14 16.39
C ASN A 15 10.25 -5.11 15.67
N GLN A 16 9.34 -4.60 14.85
CA GLN A 16 8.31 -5.37 14.20
C GLN A 16 8.50 -5.57 12.70
N ILE A 17 9.42 -4.84 12.07
CA ILE A 17 9.60 -4.87 10.61
C ILE A 17 10.98 -5.39 10.21
N TYR A 18 11.99 -5.17 11.05
CA TYR A 18 13.33 -5.70 10.81
C TYR A 18 13.56 -6.92 11.70
N ASP A 19 14.07 -8.00 11.12
CA ASP A 19 14.47 -9.18 11.88
C ASP A 19 15.60 -8.81 12.84
N GLN A 20 15.40 -9.08 14.13
CA GLN A 20 16.40 -8.86 15.16
C GLN A 20 17.67 -9.68 14.91
N SER A 21 17.55 -10.82 14.22
CA SER A 21 18.68 -11.68 13.86
C SER A 21 19.67 -11.01 12.89
N SER A 22 19.21 -10.00 12.15
CA SER A 22 20.02 -9.24 11.20
C SER A 22 20.77 -8.06 11.86
N LEU A 23 20.56 -7.84 13.17
CA LEU A 23 21.12 -6.72 13.92
C LEU A 23 22.13 -7.24 14.95
N GLU A 24 23.41 -7.06 14.65
CA GLU A 24 24.53 -7.50 15.50
C GLU A 24 24.68 -6.69 16.81
N SER A 25 23.93 -5.58 17.04
CA SER A 25 24.10 -4.78 18.27
C SER A 25 22.87 -3.99 18.78
N PRO A 26 22.65 -3.89 20.12
CA PRO A 26 21.60 -3.08 20.74
C PRO A 26 21.61 -1.58 20.40
N ASN A 27 22.75 -1.01 20.00
CA ASN A 27 22.83 0.40 19.60
C ASN A 27 22.27 0.68 18.19
N GLN A 28 22.08 -0.35 17.36
CA GLN A 28 21.51 -0.24 16.01
C GLN A 28 20.01 0.12 16.03
N TRP A 29 19.33 -0.13 17.16
CA TRP A 29 17.93 0.19 17.39
C TRP A 29 17.62 1.69 17.35
N LYS A 30 18.57 2.54 17.78
CA LYS A 30 18.39 4.00 17.84
C LYS A 30 18.42 4.67 16.47
N GLN A 31 18.87 3.96 15.42
CA GLN A 31 18.96 4.48 14.06
C GLN A 31 17.84 3.95 13.14
N MET A 32 17.02 3.02 13.61
CA MET A 32 15.90 2.52 12.82
C MET A 32 14.79 3.58 12.77
N PRO A 33 14.35 4.01 11.58
CA PRO A 33 13.33 5.03 11.47
C PRO A 33 12.06 4.58 12.19
N HIS A 34 11.41 5.47 12.94
CA HIS A 34 10.06 5.22 13.43
C HIS A 34 9.15 5.01 12.21
N LEU A 35 8.46 3.88 12.16
CA LEU A 35 7.74 3.41 10.97
C LEU A 35 6.24 3.70 11.04
N ASN A 36 5.84 4.70 11.84
CA ASN A 36 4.48 5.19 11.77
C ASN A 36 4.30 5.89 10.43
N ARG A 37 3.32 5.42 9.65
CA ARG A 37 3.08 5.91 8.28
C ARG A 37 1.67 6.42 8.15
N LEU A 38 1.51 7.48 7.38
CA LEU A 38 0.24 7.96 6.85
C LEU A 38 0.22 7.70 5.35
N VAL A 39 -0.81 7.01 4.86
CA VAL A 39 -1.06 6.86 3.43
C VAL A 39 -2.29 7.65 3.05
N LEU A 40 -2.18 8.45 1.99
CA LEU A 40 -3.29 9.17 1.39
C LEU A 40 -3.67 8.51 0.06
N LEU A 41 -4.95 8.19 -0.09
CA LEU A 41 -5.54 7.56 -1.26
C LEU A 41 -6.67 8.41 -1.80
N SER A 42 -6.74 8.55 -3.12
CA SER A 42 -7.98 9.00 -3.75
C SER A 42 -8.18 8.36 -5.12
N ASP A 43 -9.45 8.27 -5.50
CA ASP A 43 -9.89 7.87 -6.81
C ASP A 43 -10.77 9.01 -7.35
N SER A 44 -10.34 9.63 -8.45
CA SER A 44 -11.03 10.76 -9.07
C SER A 44 -10.95 10.66 -10.59
N TYR A 45 -11.90 11.31 -11.28
CA TYR A 45 -11.90 11.39 -12.75
C TYR A 45 -10.59 11.96 -13.33
N LYS A 46 -9.94 12.88 -12.62
CA LYS A 46 -8.66 13.49 -13.04
C LYS A 46 -7.45 12.60 -12.77
N GLY A 47 -7.65 11.45 -12.10
CA GLY A 47 -6.62 10.49 -11.78
C GLY A 47 -6.72 9.95 -10.36
N SER A 48 -6.03 8.84 -10.15
CA SER A 48 -5.74 8.26 -8.85
C SER A 48 -4.65 9.05 -8.14
N PHE A 49 -4.71 9.12 -6.81
CA PHE A 49 -3.63 9.63 -5.98
C PHE A 49 -3.23 8.58 -4.94
N TYR A 50 -1.92 8.37 -4.81
CA TYR A 50 -1.31 7.60 -3.73
C TYR A 50 -0.06 8.32 -3.26
N SER A 51 0.06 8.51 -1.95
CA SER A 51 1.29 9.00 -1.33
C SER A 51 1.42 8.46 0.09
N ALA A 52 2.64 8.21 0.52
CA ALA A 52 2.98 7.72 1.85
C ALA A 52 3.92 8.70 2.56
N TYR A 53 3.67 8.92 3.85
CA TYR A 53 4.37 9.89 4.69
C TYR A 53 4.74 9.25 6.03
N LYS A 54 5.85 9.68 6.62
CA LYS A 54 6.29 9.42 7.99
C LYS A 54 5.55 10.38 8.91
N ILE A 55 5.02 9.90 10.02
CA ILE A 55 4.23 10.75 10.95
C ILE A 55 4.81 10.83 12.37
N GLY A 56 6.10 10.52 12.53
CA GLY A 56 6.77 10.57 13.83
C GLY A 56 6.04 9.74 14.88
N ASP A 57 5.98 10.22 16.13
CA ASP A 57 5.20 9.59 17.19
C ASP A 57 3.73 10.06 17.23
N SER A 58 3.32 10.91 16.29
CA SER A 58 1.92 11.31 16.16
C SER A 58 1.08 10.09 15.81
N ARG A 59 0.13 9.78 16.69
CA ARG A 59 -0.89 8.74 16.46
C ARG A 59 -2.16 9.29 15.83
N GLY A 60 -2.16 10.58 15.52
CA GLY A 60 -3.28 11.36 15.03
C GLY A 60 -3.17 11.63 13.54
N PHE A 61 -4.32 11.78 12.92
CA PHE A 61 -4.44 12.28 11.56
C PHE A 61 -4.16 13.78 11.49
N PRO A 62 -3.65 14.31 10.35
CA PRO A 62 -3.43 15.74 10.19
C PRO A 62 -4.70 16.54 10.44
N GLU A 63 -4.59 17.59 11.24
CA GLU A 63 -5.66 18.54 11.47
C GLU A 63 -5.87 19.42 10.23
N ILE A 64 -7.13 19.80 10.01
CA ILE A 64 -7.55 20.70 8.94
C ILE A 64 -7.77 22.07 9.56
N LYS A 65 -7.33 23.12 8.87
CA LYS A 65 -7.54 24.48 9.37
C LYS A 65 -8.99 24.88 9.16
N VAL A 66 -9.53 25.63 10.12
CA VAL A 66 -10.85 26.23 9.99
C VAL A 66 -10.86 27.11 8.74
N GLY A 67 -11.77 26.83 7.80
CA GLY A 67 -11.90 27.58 6.55
C GLY A 67 -11.51 26.82 5.28
N ASP A 68 -10.85 25.66 5.38
CA ASP A 68 -10.45 24.86 4.21
C ASP A 68 -11.63 24.14 3.51
N ASP A 69 -12.86 24.27 4.03
CA ASP A 69 -14.07 23.58 3.54
C ASP A 69 -13.91 22.05 3.42
N ILE A 70 -13.12 21.47 4.33
CA ILE A 70 -12.87 20.01 4.44
C ILE A 70 -13.47 19.51 5.75
N PHE A 71 -14.22 18.42 5.65
CA PHE A 71 -14.89 17.74 6.75
C PHE A 71 -14.31 16.33 6.90
N THR A 72 -14.16 15.86 8.13
CA THR A 72 -13.58 14.54 8.41
C THR A 72 -14.58 13.61 9.04
N THR A 73 -14.58 12.34 8.64
CA THR A 73 -15.30 11.28 9.36
C THR A 73 -14.84 11.20 10.82
N ALA A 74 -15.71 10.66 11.67
CA ALA A 74 -15.45 10.49 13.10
C ALA A 74 -14.21 9.62 13.36
N ASP A 75 -13.64 9.79 14.55
CA ASP A 75 -12.46 9.05 14.99
C ASP A 75 -12.79 7.59 15.28
N GLN A 76 -11.89 6.72 14.83
CA GLN A 76 -11.92 5.31 15.18
C GLN A 76 -11.33 5.07 16.58
N SER A 77 -11.67 3.92 17.16
CA SER A 77 -11.18 3.52 18.49
C SER A 77 -9.65 3.53 18.56
N THR A 78 -9.11 3.94 19.71
CA THR A 78 -7.66 4.13 19.90
C THR A 78 -6.86 2.84 20.04
N HIS A 79 -7.52 1.69 20.12
CA HIS A 79 -6.88 0.41 20.50
C HIS A 79 -6.24 -0.36 19.34
N LYS A 80 -6.46 0.01 18.08
CA LYS A 80 -5.90 -0.72 16.93
C LYS A 80 -4.69 -0.03 16.28
N PRO A 81 -3.76 -0.81 15.70
CA PRO A 81 -2.57 -0.27 15.05
C PRO A 81 -2.84 0.38 13.70
N THR A 82 -3.99 0.09 13.07
CA THR A 82 -4.39 0.72 11.80
C THR A 82 -5.65 1.54 12.00
N LYS A 83 -5.62 2.80 11.53
CA LYS A 83 -6.76 3.71 11.57
C LYS A 83 -7.07 4.25 10.18
N LEU A 84 -8.32 4.58 9.93
CA LEU A 84 -8.82 5.19 8.70
C LEU A 84 -9.60 6.46 9.01
N ARG A 85 -9.48 7.45 8.11
CA ARG A 85 -10.28 8.67 8.11
C ARG A 85 -10.54 9.09 6.67
N ALA A 86 -11.74 9.59 6.37
CA ALA A 86 -12.01 10.26 5.10
C ALA A 86 -12.06 11.77 5.32
N TYR A 87 -11.46 12.51 4.39
CA TYR A 87 -11.49 13.96 4.28
C TYR A 87 -12.31 14.31 3.05
N CYS A 88 -13.46 14.95 3.25
CA CYS A 88 -14.41 15.23 2.18
C CYS A 88 -14.67 16.73 2.06
N SER A 89 -14.91 17.20 0.84
CA SER A 89 -15.26 18.59 0.58
C SER A 89 -16.36 18.68 -0.48
N PRO A 90 -17.32 19.62 -0.33
CA PRO A 90 -18.31 19.90 -1.37
C PRO A 90 -17.77 20.82 -2.47
N THR A 91 -16.67 21.55 -2.23
CA THR A 91 -16.10 22.54 -3.16
C THR A 91 -14.76 22.13 -3.74
N LEU A 92 -13.96 21.36 -3.01
CA LEU A 92 -12.64 20.92 -3.45
C LEU A 92 -12.68 19.56 -4.18
N SER A 93 -11.75 19.39 -5.11
CA SER A 93 -11.42 18.10 -5.72
C SER A 93 -10.54 17.25 -4.80
N SER A 94 -10.53 15.93 -5.01
CA SER A 94 -9.67 15.03 -4.21
C SER A 94 -8.18 15.39 -4.27
N THR A 95 -7.71 15.92 -5.40
CA THR A 95 -6.32 16.38 -5.54
C THR A 95 -6.03 17.63 -4.71
N GLU A 96 -6.97 18.58 -4.62
CA GLU A 96 -6.83 19.78 -3.79
C GLU A 96 -6.86 19.42 -2.31
N ILE A 97 -7.79 18.53 -1.90
CA ILE A 97 -7.86 18.00 -0.54
C ILE A 97 -6.52 17.31 -0.17
N ALA A 98 -6.00 16.45 -1.04
CA ALA A 98 -4.74 15.75 -0.79
C ALA A 98 -3.55 16.71 -0.68
N ALA A 99 -3.51 17.76 -1.50
CA ALA A 99 -2.47 18.79 -1.45
C ALA A 99 -2.52 19.59 -0.14
N ILE A 100 -3.71 19.97 0.34
CA ILE A 100 -3.89 20.67 1.62
C ILE A 100 -3.42 19.79 2.78
N ILE A 101 -3.83 18.51 2.81
CA ILE A 101 -3.39 17.57 3.85
C ILE A 101 -1.86 17.41 3.81
N ALA A 102 -1.29 17.22 2.62
CA ALA A 102 0.15 17.05 2.45
C ALA A 102 0.96 18.30 2.85
N HIS A 103 0.43 19.50 2.62
CA HIS A 103 1.07 20.75 3.05
C HIS A 103 1.09 20.91 4.58
N ASN A 104 0.14 20.30 5.29
CA ASN A 104 0.13 20.29 6.76
C ASN A 104 1.07 19.22 7.36
N LEU A 105 1.73 18.42 6.52
CA LEU A 105 2.77 17.48 6.94
C LEU A 105 4.15 18.13 6.82
N ASP A 106 5.12 17.57 7.52
CA ASP A 106 6.53 17.94 7.36
C ASP A 106 6.96 17.73 5.89
N PRO A 107 7.61 18.70 5.22
CA PRO A 107 8.09 18.54 3.84
C PRO A 107 8.97 17.30 3.62
N ASP A 108 9.74 16.90 4.62
CA ASP A 108 10.64 15.74 4.60
C ASP A 108 9.97 14.45 5.08
N SER A 109 8.66 14.51 5.37
CA SER A 109 7.89 13.34 5.80
C SER A 109 7.70 12.32 4.70
N LYS A 110 7.89 12.65 3.41
CA LYS A 110 7.62 11.70 2.33
C LYS A 110 8.38 10.40 2.56
N PHE A 111 7.66 9.28 2.57
CA PHE A 111 8.25 7.99 2.88
C PHE A 111 9.00 7.46 1.66
N PHE A 112 10.27 7.14 1.85
CA PHE A 112 11.10 6.41 0.91
C PHE A 112 11.65 5.18 1.60
N TYR A 113 11.76 4.07 0.86
CA TYR A 113 12.43 2.89 1.36
C TYR A 113 13.91 3.23 1.60
N PRO A 114 14.41 3.18 2.85
CA PRO A 114 15.76 3.63 3.14
C PRO A 114 16.79 2.69 2.50
N LYS A 115 17.84 3.27 1.88
CA LYS A 115 19.11 2.54 1.71
C LYS A 115 19.74 2.44 3.11
N LEU A 116 19.99 1.22 3.55
CA LEU A 116 20.72 0.98 4.79
C LEU A 116 22.21 1.20 4.46
N GLU A 117 22.77 2.31 4.93
CA GLU A 117 24.19 2.64 4.75
C GLU A 117 25.00 2.31 6.01
N GLY A 118 26.19 1.74 5.85
CA GLY A 118 27.21 1.65 6.91
C GLY A 118 27.35 0.32 7.65
N HIS A 119 26.60 -0.74 7.29
CA HIS A 119 26.71 -2.05 7.94
C HIS A 119 26.61 -3.22 6.95
N GLU A 120 27.43 -4.26 7.14
CA GLU A 120 27.48 -5.44 6.28
C GLU A 120 26.29 -6.37 6.51
N LEU A 121 25.13 -5.97 5.97
CA LEU A 121 23.92 -6.78 5.94
C LEU A 121 24.09 -7.98 5.00
N SER A 122 23.21 -8.98 5.14
CA SER A 122 23.13 -10.12 4.20
C SER A 122 23.04 -9.66 2.74
N SER A 123 22.31 -8.57 2.50
CA SER A 123 22.19 -7.93 1.19
C SER A 123 23.51 -7.38 0.66
N GLU A 124 24.40 -6.87 1.51
CA GLU A 124 25.72 -6.39 1.09
C GLU A 124 26.64 -7.56 0.69
N LYS A 125 26.62 -8.65 1.48
CA LYS A 125 27.33 -9.89 1.13
C LYS A 125 26.84 -10.45 -0.19
N CYS A 126 25.52 -10.50 -0.37
CA CYS A 126 24.90 -10.91 -1.63
C CYS A 126 25.33 -10.01 -2.80
N ARG A 127 25.30 -8.69 -2.61
CA ARG A 127 25.74 -7.71 -3.62
C ARG A 127 27.20 -7.94 -4.03
N LYS A 128 28.11 -8.13 -3.06
CA LYS A 128 29.53 -8.43 -3.34
C LYS A 128 29.69 -9.68 -4.20
N VAL A 129 28.93 -10.74 -3.92
CA VAL A 129 28.96 -11.98 -4.71
C VAL A 129 28.49 -11.74 -6.14
N ILE A 130 27.36 -11.04 -6.32
CA ILE A 130 26.81 -10.73 -7.64
C ILE A 130 27.79 -9.90 -8.46
N TYR A 131 28.33 -8.82 -7.89
CA TYR A 131 29.25 -7.93 -8.60
C TYR A 131 30.59 -8.60 -8.90
N LYS A 132 31.11 -9.43 -8.00
CA LYS A 132 32.31 -10.23 -8.29
C LYS A 132 32.11 -11.16 -9.49
N GLN A 133 30.91 -11.75 -9.63
CA GLN A 133 30.58 -12.59 -10.77
C GLN A 133 30.38 -11.76 -12.05
N TRP A 134 29.81 -10.57 -11.94
CA TRP A 134 29.63 -9.64 -13.06
C TRP A 134 30.98 -9.13 -13.59
N ASP A 135 31.86 -8.65 -12.70
CA ASP A 135 33.18 -8.10 -13.02
C ASP A 135 34.17 -9.19 -13.47
N GLY A 136 34.05 -10.39 -12.91
CA GLY A 136 34.89 -11.55 -13.23
C GLY A 136 34.63 -12.18 -14.60
N SER A 137 33.61 -11.69 -15.32
CA SER A 137 33.27 -12.18 -16.64
C SER A 137 34.27 -11.69 -17.70
N LYS A 138 35.03 -12.62 -18.28
CA LYS A 138 36.17 -12.33 -19.16
C LYS A 138 35.81 -11.73 -20.53
N ASP A 139 34.53 -11.61 -20.87
CA ASP A 139 34.05 -11.15 -22.18
C ASP A 139 33.53 -9.69 -22.05
N LYS A 140 34.44 -8.73 -21.91
CA LYS A 140 34.13 -7.28 -21.72
C LYS A 140 33.29 -6.68 -22.86
N THR A 141 33.15 -7.37 -23.99
CA THR A 141 32.34 -6.97 -25.14
C THR A 141 30.87 -7.43 -25.07
N LYS A 142 30.47 -8.22 -24.05
CA LYS A 142 29.09 -8.71 -23.85
C LYS A 142 28.48 -8.36 -22.48
N SER A 143 29.17 -7.57 -21.67
CA SER A 143 28.87 -7.38 -20.24
C SER A 143 27.51 -6.71 -19.95
N GLU A 144 26.92 -6.00 -20.92
CA GLU A 144 25.64 -5.29 -20.73
C GLU A 144 24.40 -6.21 -20.67
N ASN A 145 24.52 -7.50 -21.06
CA ASN A 145 23.39 -8.43 -21.10
C ASN A 145 23.63 -9.75 -20.36
N GLN A 146 24.67 -9.84 -19.53
CA GLN A 146 24.93 -11.07 -18.80
C GLN A 146 23.90 -11.28 -17.69
N ILE A 147 23.22 -12.42 -17.75
CA ILE A 147 22.30 -12.88 -16.71
C ILE A 147 23.09 -13.71 -15.70
N ILE A 148 23.06 -13.29 -14.45
CA ILE A 148 23.66 -13.93 -13.29
C ILE A 148 22.57 -14.76 -12.61
N SER A 149 22.82 -16.04 -12.37
CA SER A 149 21.93 -16.86 -11.55
C SER A 149 22.10 -16.50 -10.07
N GLN A 150 21.00 -16.51 -9.32
CA GLN A 150 21.00 -16.30 -7.87
C GLN A 150 21.98 -17.26 -7.18
N SER A 151 22.92 -16.69 -6.42
CA SER A 151 23.82 -17.48 -5.56
C SER A 151 23.04 -18.11 -4.41
N SER A 152 23.43 -19.30 -3.96
CA SER A 152 22.86 -19.93 -2.75
C SER A 152 23.12 -19.11 -1.48
N THR A 153 24.07 -18.17 -1.50
CA THR A 153 24.35 -17.24 -0.41
C THR A 153 23.38 -16.04 -0.37
N CYS A 154 22.55 -15.86 -1.39
CA CYS A 154 21.59 -14.77 -1.51
C CYS A 154 20.17 -15.29 -1.25
N SER A 155 19.53 -14.80 -0.20
CA SER A 155 18.11 -15.09 0.02
C SER A 155 17.23 -14.38 -1.01
N ASN A 156 15.96 -14.79 -1.10
CA ASN A 156 14.97 -14.14 -1.95
C ASN A 156 14.78 -12.66 -1.58
N SER A 157 14.72 -12.35 -0.28
CA SER A 157 14.59 -10.98 0.22
C SER A 157 15.82 -10.11 -0.05
N ASP A 158 17.03 -10.69 -0.05
CA ASP A 158 18.26 -9.98 -0.44
C ASP A 158 18.21 -9.53 -1.92
N ILE A 159 17.85 -10.45 -2.82
CA ILE A 159 17.76 -10.16 -4.27
C ILE A 159 16.71 -9.08 -4.54
N ILE A 160 15.51 -9.23 -3.98
CA ILE A 160 14.45 -8.22 -4.12
C ILE A 160 14.91 -6.88 -3.52
N GLY A 161 15.53 -6.90 -2.34
CA GLY A 161 16.00 -5.69 -1.68
C GLY A 161 17.03 -4.91 -2.49
N LEU A 162 18.01 -5.59 -3.08
CA LEU A 162 18.98 -4.99 -3.98
C LEU A 162 18.31 -4.41 -5.24
N ALA A 163 17.29 -5.09 -5.77
CA ALA A 163 16.55 -4.59 -6.94
C ALA A 163 15.75 -3.32 -6.62
N PHE A 164 15.10 -3.24 -5.45
CA PHE A 164 14.42 -2.02 -5.01
C PHE A 164 15.37 -0.85 -4.73
N GLN A 165 16.60 -1.15 -4.29
CA GLN A 165 17.65 -0.14 -4.13
C GLN A 165 18.26 0.30 -5.47
N GLY A 166 17.90 -0.37 -6.57
CA GLY A 166 18.39 -0.10 -7.91
C GLY A 166 19.80 -0.62 -8.17
N ASP A 167 20.32 -1.48 -7.29
CA ASP A 167 21.69 -2.01 -7.36
C ASP A 167 21.79 -3.22 -8.30
N ILE A 168 20.68 -3.90 -8.58
CA ILE A 168 20.57 -4.98 -9.57
C ILE A 168 19.23 -4.88 -10.32
N SER A 169 19.06 -5.67 -11.37
CA SER A 169 17.77 -5.81 -12.08
C SER A 169 17.37 -7.27 -12.18
N ILE A 170 16.08 -7.57 -11.97
CA ILE A 170 15.57 -8.94 -12.02
C ILE A 170 15.05 -9.28 -13.42
N VAL A 171 15.37 -10.48 -13.89
CA VAL A 171 14.86 -11.04 -15.16
C VAL A 171 13.99 -12.28 -14.92
N GLY A 172 13.21 -12.65 -15.95
CA GLY A 172 12.29 -13.80 -15.88
C GLY A 172 10.95 -13.47 -15.22
N GLY A 173 10.24 -14.50 -14.76
CA GLY A 173 8.86 -14.38 -14.26
C GLY A 173 8.70 -13.52 -13.00
N TYR A 174 9.75 -13.42 -12.17
CA TYR A 174 9.73 -12.65 -10.92
C TYR A 174 10.13 -11.18 -11.09
N ASN A 175 10.39 -10.70 -12.31
CA ASN A 175 10.71 -9.29 -12.54
C ASN A 175 9.61 -8.33 -12.07
N ARG A 176 8.37 -8.81 -11.93
CA ARG A 176 7.22 -8.04 -11.45
C ARG A 176 7.27 -7.74 -9.96
N TYR A 177 8.14 -8.42 -9.20
CA TYR A 177 8.30 -8.22 -7.77
C TYR A 177 9.25 -7.06 -7.43
N ALA A 178 9.87 -6.43 -8.42
CA ALA A 178 10.72 -5.26 -8.21
C ALA A 178 10.47 -4.19 -9.27
N PRO A 179 10.98 -2.97 -9.07
CA PRO A 179 11.00 -1.96 -10.11
C PRO A 179 11.73 -2.42 -11.38
N SER A 180 11.44 -1.74 -12.48
CA SER A 180 11.89 -2.07 -13.82
C SER A 180 13.40 -1.99 -13.97
N LYS A 181 13.90 -2.72 -14.96
CA LYS A 181 15.32 -2.89 -15.26
C LYS A 181 16.06 -1.54 -15.40
N ASN A 182 17.06 -1.33 -14.55
CA ASN A 182 18.14 -0.38 -14.79
C ASN A 182 19.12 -1.01 -15.80
N GLN A 183 19.50 -0.27 -16.85
CA GLN A 183 20.35 -0.82 -17.92
C GLN A 183 21.82 -1.00 -17.52
N ASN A 184 22.26 -0.35 -16.44
CA ASN A 184 23.68 -0.29 -16.04
C ASN A 184 23.99 -1.09 -14.77
N VAL A 185 23.21 -2.13 -14.49
CA VAL A 185 23.38 -2.98 -13.30
C VAL A 185 23.29 -4.46 -13.67
N PRO A 186 23.84 -5.38 -12.86
CA PRO A 186 23.77 -6.80 -13.14
C PRO A 186 22.32 -7.28 -13.29
N LEU A 187 22.09 -8.15 -14.28
CA LEU A 187 20.81 -8.84 -14.43
C LEU A 187 20.83 -10.13 -13.63
N VAL A 188 19.87 -10.33 -12.74
CA VAL A 188 19.80 -11.50 -11.88
C VAL A 188 18.54 -12.31 -12.15
N ALA A 189 18.72 -13.61 -12.37
CA ALA A 189 17.64 -14.58 -12.48
C ALA A 189 17.55 -15.39 -11.17
N PHE A 190 16.34 -15.52 -10.63
CA PHE A 190 16.11 -16.40 -9.48
C PHE A 190 16.37 -17.86 -9.86
N SER A 191 17.04 -18.57 -8.96
CA SER A 191 17.27 -20.01 -9.10
C SER A 191 16.21 -20.82 -8.36
N ASN A 192 15.57 -20.22 -7.36
CA ASN A 192 14.55 -20.84 -6.53
C ASN A 192 13.17 -20.25 -6.80
N THR A 193 12.13 -20.91 -6.29
CA THR A 193 10.79 -20.30 -6.27
C THR A 193 10.76 -19.14 -5.29
N LEU A 194 10.00 -18.10 -5.65
CA LEU A 194 9.78 -16.93 -4.82
C LEU A 194 8.40 -17.03 -4.18
N ASP A 195 8.34 -17.15 -2.86
CA ASP A 195 7.09 -17.12 -2.11
C ASP A 195 6.98 -15.77 -1.36
N LEU A 196 5.76 -15.19 -1.30
CA LEU A 196 5.56 -13.87 -0.69
C LEU A 196 5.89 -13.85 0.81
N GLU A 197 5.75 -15.00 1.48
CA GLU A 197 6.12 -15.17 2.89
C GLU A 197 7.62 -14.99 3.16
N ASP A 198 8.47 -15.19 2.13
CA ASP A 198 9.91 -14.92 2.24
C ASP A 198 10.22 -13.41 2.25
N LEU A 199 9.26 -12.58 1.82
CA LEU A 199 9.46 -11.15 1.56
C LEU A 199 8.68 -10.25 2.51
N VAL A 200 7.62 -10.79 3.12
CA VAL A 200 6.64 -10.03 3.88
C VAL A 200 6.31 -10.81 5.14
N SER A 201 6.43 -10.14 6.28
CA SER A 201 5.97 -10.69 7.57
C SER A 201 4.47 -10.46 7.81
N ASP A 202 3.91 -11.16 8.79
CA ASP A 202 2.56 -10.97 9.30
C ASP A 202 2.26 -9.52 9.71
N ARG A 203 3.29 -8.79 10.18
CA ARG A 203 3.17 -7.38 10.61
C ARG A 203 3.16 -6.39 9.46
N GLN A 204 3.57 -6.84 8.28
CA GLN A 204 3.43 -6.10 7.03
C GLN A 204 2.14 -6.46 6.31
N LEU A 205 1.36 -7.44 6.78
CA LEU A 205 0.07 -7.80 6.22
C LEU A 205 -1.05 -7.01 6.90
N TYR A 206 -1.70 -6.10 6.15
CA TYR A 206 -2.73 -5.22 6.72
C TYR A 206 -4.14 -5.74 6.58
N ALA A 207 -4.44 -6.33 5.44
CA ALA A 207 -5.75 -6.86 5.18
C ALA A 207 -5.64 -8.02 4.19
N ALA A 208 -6.57 -8.95 4.33
CA ALA A 208 -6.74 -10.05 3.42
C ALA A 208 -8.21 -10.17 3.04
N TRP A 209 -8.43 -10.71 1.85
CA TRP A 209 -9.74 -11.03 1.34
C TRP A 209 -9.66 -12.33 0.58
N GLU A 210 -10.69 -13.16 0.75
CA GLU A 210 -10.84 -14.42 0.04
C GLU A 210 -12.28 -14.59 -0.41
N LYS A 211 -12.45 -14.97 -1.68
CA LYS A 211 -13.74 -15.43 -2.21
C LYS A 211 -13.50 -16.25 -3.47
N ASP A 212 -14.32 -17.26 -3.69
CA ASP A 212 -14.38 -18.01 -4.96
C ASP A 212 -12.99 -18.47 -5.43
N ALA A 213 -12.18 -19.01 -4.51
CA ALA A 213 -10.81 -19.48 -4.78
C ALA A 213 -9.80 -18.40 -5.23
N SER A 214 -10.14 -17.12 -5.07
CA SER A 214 -9.23 -15.98 -5.23
C SER A 214 -8.89 -15.41 -3.86
N GLN A 215 -7.59 -15.23 -3.61
CA GLN A 215 -7.11 -14.52 -2.43
C GLN A 215 -6.41 -13.22 -2.83
N MET A 216 -6.60 -12.20 -2.01
CA MET A 216 -5.93 -10.91 -2.14
C MET A 216 -5.39 -10.50 -0.78
N VAL A 217 -4.20 -9.93 -0.76
CA VAL A 217 -3.59 -9.36 0.43
C VAL A 217 -3.11 -7.95 0.14
N LEU A 218 -3.32 -7.06 1.11
CA LEU A 218 -2.76 -5.71 1.14
C LEU A 218 -1.59 -5.72 2.10
N VAL A 219 -0.39 -5.49 1.58
CA VAL A 219 0.86 -5.61 2.32
C VAL A 219 1.71 -4.33 2.23
N TRP A 220 2.49 -4.06 3.28
CA TRP A 220 3.57 -3.08 3.24
C TRP A 220 4.81 -3.70 2.60
N TYR A 221 5.02 -3.39 1.33
CA TYR A 221 6.09 -3.96 0.55
C TYR A 221 7.03 -2.85 0.10
N TYR A 222 8.30 -2.93 0.51
CA TYR A 222 9.36 -1.96 0.18
C TYR A 222 8.96 -0.49 0.28
N GLY A 223 8.33 -0.14 1.40
CA GLY A 223 8.02 1.25 1.73
C GLY A 223 6.66 1.75 1.26
N GLN A 224 5.85 0.90 0.63
CA GLN A 224 4.55 1.31 0.08
C GLN A 224 3.51 0.19 0.23
N LEU A 225 2.23 0.54 0.12
CA LEU A 225 1.15 -0.44 0.08
C LEU A 225 1.04 -1.07 -1.29
N HIS A 226 1.02 -2.39 -1.30
CA HIS A 226 0.84 -3.17 -2.52
C HIS A 226 -0.24 -4.24 -2.33
N LEU A 227 -1.02 -4.45 -3.39
CA LEU A 227 -1.95 -5.56 -3.46
C LEU A 227 -1.26 -6.71 -4.16
N PHE A 228 -1.34 -7.88 -3.55
CA PHE A 228 -0.99 -9.14 -4.20
C PHE A 228 -2.25 -9.99 -4.33
N LYS A 229 -2.32 -10.74 -5.42
CA LYS A 229 -3.40 -11.68 -5.70
C LYS A 229 -2.81 -13.06 -5.99
N ARG A 230 -3.49 -14.11 -5.56
CA ARG A 230 -3.28 -15.46 -6.05
C ARG A 230 -4.61 -16.17 -6.28
N SER A 231 -4.59 -17.27 -7.01
CA SER A 231 -5.75 -18.14 -7.18
C SER A 231 -5.45 -19.54 -6.64
N ARG A 232 -6.45 -20.41 -6.61
CA ARG A 232 -6.23 -21.81 -6.25
C ARG A 232 -5.43 -22.58 -7.31
N GLU A 233 -5.58 -22.20 -8.58
CA GLU A 233 -4.86 -22.79 -9.70
C GLU A 233 -3.40 -22.32 -9.74
N ASP A 234 -3.18 -21.04 -9.47
CA ASP A 234 -1.87 -20.42 -9.38
C ASP A 234 -1.60 -20.00 -7.93
N LYS A 235 -0.87 -20.86 -7.24
CA LYS A 235 -0.50 -20.67 -5.82
C LYS A 235 0.50 -19.52 -5.63
N SER A 236 1.09 -19.02 -6.71
CA SER A 236 2.04 -17.92 -6.67
C SER A 236 1.29 -16.62 -6.40
N TRP A 237 1.88 -15.78 -5.55
CA TRP A 237 1.40 -14.41 -5.40
C TRP A 237 1.81 -13.59 -6.62
N TRP A 238 0.97 -12.64 -7.03
CA TRP A 238 1.30 -11.70 -8.09
C TRP A 238 0.95 -10.29 -7.67
N PRO A 239 1.89 -9.34 -7.81
CA PRO A 239 1.58 -7.94 -7.55
C PRO A 239 0.54 -7.46 -8.55
N MET A 240 -0.54 -6.90 -8.03
CA MET A 240 -1.61 -6.25 -8.78
C MET A 240 -1.30 -4.77 -8.98
N THR A 241 -0.66 -4.16 -7.98
CA THR A 241 -0.26 -2.75 -8.00
C THR A 241 1.06 -2.57 -8.76
N ASP A 242 1.21 -1.41 -9.40
CA ASP A 242 2.42 -1.07 -10.14
C ASP A 242 3.54 -0.63 -9.18
N LEU A 243 4.64 -1.40 -9.15
CA LEU A 243 5.82 -1.08 -8.35
C LEU A 243 6.61 0.12 -8.89
N ASN A 244 6.46 0.43 -10.18
CA ASN A 244 7.19 1.50 -10.88
C ASN A 244 6.48 2.84 -10.82
N ASN A 245 5.15 2.82 -10.75
CA ASN A 245 4.35 4.03 -10.68
C ASN A 245 3.35 3.99 -9.52
N PRO A 246 3.84 3.99 -8.27
CA PRO A 246 2.96 3.89 -7.12
C PRO A 246 1.88 4.95 -6.98
N PRO A 247 2.07 6.23 -7.40
CA PRO A 247 1.01 7.24 -7.38
C PRO A 247 -0.29 6.79 -8.09
N LYS A 248 -0.20 5.89 -9.08
CA LYS A 248 -1.36 5.34 -9.79
C LYS A 248 -2.10 4.22 -9.05
N ASN A 249 -1.53 3.69 -7.96
CA ASN A 249 -2.11 2.56 -7.22
C ASN A 249 -3.28 2.95 -6.31
N GLY A 250 -3.47 4.25 -6.05
CA GLY A 250 -4.49 4.77 -5.15
C GLY A 250 -5.88 4.25 -5.43
N ALA A 251 -6.34 4.31 -6.68
CA ALA A 251 -7.65 3.81 -7.09
C ALA A 251 -7.77 2.29 -6.90
N MET A 252 -6.72 1.51 -7.22
CA MET A 252 -6.75 0.06 -7.08
C MET A 252 -6.84 -0.36 -5.61
N ILE A 253 -6.04 0.26 -4.75
CA ILE A 253 -6.06 0.02 -3.30
C ILE A 253 -7.40 0.47 -2.72
N LEU A 254 -7.88 1.66 -3.09
CA LEU A 254 -9.15 2.17 -2.61
C LEU A 254 -10.32 1.27 -3.05
N ASN A 255 -10.31 0.78 -4.28
CA ASN A 255 -11.29 -0.19 -4.78
C ASN A 255 -11.29 -1.49 -3.96
N PHE A 256 -10.12 -2.00 -3.56
CA PHE A 256 -10.03 -3.16 -2.68
C PHE A 256 -10.66 -2.88 -1.30
N LEU A 257 -10.25 -1.79 -0.64
CA LEU A 257 -10.80 -1.39 0.66
C LEU A 257 -12.31 -1.13 0.61
N ARG A 258 -12.78 -0.48 -0.46
CA ARG A 258 -14.19 -0.14 -0.66
C ARG A 258 -15.04 -1.35 -1.04
N ASN A 259 -14.65 -2.10 -2.06
CA ASN A 259 -15.54 -3.07 -2.70
C ASN A 259 -15.28 -4.53 -2.28
N ARG A 260 -14.12 -4.84 -1.71
CA ARG A 260 -13.81 -6.18 -1.17
C ARG A 260 -13.98 -6.24 0.33
N LEU A 261 -13.47 -5.22 1.02
CA LEU A 261 -13.56 -5.14 2.48
C LEU A 261 -14.77 -4.34 2.98
N ARG A 262 -15.44 -3.56 2.12
CA ARG A 262 -16.63 -2.76 2.46
C ARG A 262 -16.39 -1.72 3.56
N LEU A 263 -15.14 -1.25 3.71
CA LEU A 263 -14.77 -0.38 4.84
C LEU A 263 -15.48 0.97 4.85
N PHE A 264 -15.94 1.43 3.69
CA PHE A 264 -16.56 2.74 3.50
C PHE A 264 -18.07 2.64 3.25
N GLN A 265 -18.70 1.49 3.55
CA GLN A 265 -20.08 1.24 3.16
C GLN A 265 -21.06 2.33 3.63
N GLU A 266 -20.98 2.75 4.90
CA GLU A 266 -21.87 3.76 5.47
C GLU A 266 -21.65 5.13 4.82
N LEU A 267 -20.38 5.53 4.64
CA LEU A 267 -20.01 6.75 3.94
C LEU A 267 -20.51 6.74 2.49
N ASP A 268 -20.33 5.62 1.77
CA ASP A 268 -20.77 5.49 0.38
C ASP A 268 -22.31 5.52 0.28
N GLN A 269 -23.04 5.00 1.26
CA GLN A 269 -24.50 5.11 1.32
C GLN A 269 -24.94 6.57 1.47
N LEU A 270 -24.33 7.32 2.40
CA LEU A 270 -24.61 8.74 2.61
C LEU A 270 -24.28 9.60 1.39
N LEU A 271 -23.16 9.30 0.72
CA LEU A 271 -22.76 9.98 -0.51
C LEU A 271 -23.61 9.58 -1.73
N GLY A 272 -24.54 8.62 -1.59
CA GLY A 272 -25.32 8.09 -2.70
C GLY A 272 -24.48 7.32 -3.73
N ARG A 273 -23.35 6.75 -3.31
CA ARG A 273 -22.35 6.05 -4.16
C ARG A 273 -22.57 4.54 -4.27
N PHE A 274 -23.69 3.98 -3.79
CA PHE A 274 -23.89 2.53 -3.85
C PHE A 274 -24.33 2.02 -5.23
N THR A 275 -23.51 1.10 -5.76
CA THR A 275 -23.72 0.09 -6.83
C THR A 275 -23.82 0.53 -8.30
N TRP A 276 -22.68 0.64 -9.00
CA TRP A 276 -22.54 0.26 -10.42
C TRP A 276 -21.12 -0.28 -10.71
N PRO A 277 -20.94 -1.35 -11.52
CA PRO A 277 -19.62 -1.77 -12.00
C PRO A 277 -18.98 -0.66 -12.84
N GLN A 278 -17.76 -0.25 -12.50
CA GLN A 278 -17.02 0.88 -13.08
C GLN A 278 -16.58 0.69 -14.54
N LEU A 279 -17.51 0.58 -15.50
CA LEU A 279 -17.11 0.61 -16.91
C LEU A 279 -17.88 1.57 -17.83
N LEU A 280 -19.01 2.20 -17.44
CA LEU A 280 -19.78 2.99 -18.43
C LEU A 280 -20.54 4.25 -17.97
N THR A 281 -20.51 4.72 -16.72
CA THR A 281 -21.55 5.68 -16.26
C THR A 281 -21.22 7.17 -16.19
N ASP A 282 -20.05 7.63 -16.64
CA ASP A 282 -19.83 9.10 -16.72
C ASP A 282 -20.48 9.73 -17.97
N TYR A 283 -21.14 8.95 -18.84
CA TYR A 283 -21.81 9.46 -20.04
C TYR A 283 -23.26 9.90 -19.85
N PHE A 284 -23.94 9.57 -18.74
CA PHE A 284 -25.36 9.91 -18.58
C PHE A 284 -25.73 10.28 -17.14
N TRP A 285 -25.51 11.54 -16.78
CA TRP A 285 -26.39 12.21 -15.83
C TRP A 285 -27.27 13.22 -16.60
N PRO A 286 -28.61 13.11 -16.57
CA PRO A 286 -29.45 14.16 -17.12
C PRO A 286 -29.24 15.44 -16.31
N LEU A 287 -28.90 16.53 -16.98
CA LEU A 287 -28.93 17.89 -16.45
C LEU A 287 -30.36 18.20 -15.96
N SER A 288 -30.68 17.81 -14.73
CA SER A 288 -31.88 18.27 -14.04
C SER A 288 -31.63 19.72 -13.62
N ASN A 289 -32.22 20.63 -14.40
CA ASN A 289 -32.42 22.03 -14.04
C ASN A 289 -33.20 22.10 -12.72
N ARG A 290 -32.50 22.30 -11.60
CA ARG A 290 -33.08 22.70 -10.31
C ARG A 290 -32.24 23.78 -9.66
N ASN A 291 -32.94 24.81 -9.17
CA ASN A 291 -32.43 26.07 -8.61
C ASN A 291 -31.12 25.94 -7.81
N PRO A 292 -30.10 26.78 -8.09
CA PRO A 292 -28.79 26.71 -7.45
C PRO A 292 -28.74 27.21 -6.00
N SER A 293 -29.69 28.04 -5.56
CA SER A 293 -29.65 28.69 -4.24
C SER A 293 -29.82 27.73 -3.04
N ASN A 294 -30.39 26.55 -3.25
CA ASN A 294 -30.63 25.55 -2.20
C ASN A 294 -29.64 24.37 -2.23
N LYS A 295 -28.60 24.43 -3.08
CA LYS A 295 -27.59 23.36 -3.22
C LYS A 295 -26.50 23.43 -2.16
N SER A 296 -26.10 24.64 -1.77
CA SER A 296 -25.06 24.86 -0.76
C SER A 296 -25.49 24.29 0.61
N GLY A 297 -26.66 24.69 1.12
CA GLY A 297 -27.13 24.22 2.43
C GLY A 297 -27.32 22.70 2.53
N LYS A 298 -27.74 22.04 1.45
CA LYS A 298 -27.84 20.57 1.40
C LYS A 298 -26.48 19.89 1.45
N ALA A 299 -25.49 20.44 0.75
CA ALA A 299 -24.13 19.90 0.77
C ALA A 299 -23.51 20.01 2.17
N TYR A 300 -23.67 21.17 2.83
CA TYR A 300 -23.18 21.37 4.20
C TYR A 300 -23.89 20.52 5.25
N ARG A 301 -25.19 20.29 5.10
CA ARG A 301 -25.91 19.32 5.95
C ARG A 301 -25.34 17.91 5.79
N LEU A 302 -25.11 17.48 4.55
CA LEU A 302 -24.48 16.19 4.29
C LEU A 302 -23.05 16.13 4.83
N MET A 303 -22.29 17.22 4.79
CA MET A 303 -20.96 17.29 5.41
C MET A 303 -21.02 17.08 6.93
N ALA A 304 -22.00 17.67 7.61
CA ALA A 304 -22.21 17.45 9.04
C ALA A 304 -22.55 15.98 9.36
N GLU A 305 -23.36 15.34 8.51
CA GLU A 305 -23.68 13.92 8.62
C GLU A 305 -22.42 13.05 8.41
N ILE A 306 -21.59 13.36 7.39
CA ILE A 306 -20.31 12.67 7.16
C ILE A 306 -19.40 12.74 8.40
N SER A 307 -19.37 13.88 9.10
CA SER A 307 -18.54 14.04 10.30
C SER A 307 -18.94 13.12 11.45
N SER A 308 -20.15 12.57 11.43
CA SER A 308 -20.62 11.59 12.42
C SER A 308 -20.33 10.14 12.05
N VAL A 309 -19.91 9.86 10.81
CA VAL A 309 -19.68 8.50 10.32
C VAL A 309 -18.38 7.96 10.89
N ALA A 310 -18.44 6.79 11.53
CA ALA A 310 -17.25 6.03 11.88
C ALA A 310 -16.96 4.99 10.78
N LEU A 311 -15.80 5.08 10.14
CA LEU A 311 -15.42 4.09 9.13
C LEU A 311 -15.21 2.71 9.75
N GLN A 312 -15.44 1.65 8.99
CA GLN A 312 -15.14 0.31 9.48
C GLN A 312 -13.63 0.06 9.48
N GLU A 313 -13.18 -0.69 10.48
CA GLU A 313 -11.80 -1.10 10.61
C GLU A 313 -11.57 -2.43 9.88
N PRO A 314 -10.43 -2.61 9.18
CA PRO A 314 -10.09 -3.90 8.61
C PRO A 314 -9.91 -4.93 9.72
N ALA A 315 -10.40 -6.16 9.49
CA ALA A 315 -10.08 -7.29 10.34
C ALA A 315 -8.59 -7.62 10.23
N THR A 316 -7.97 -8.01 11.35
CA THR A 316 -6.58 -8.48 11.35
C THR A 316 -6.48 -9.72 10.48
N ALA A 317 -5.60 -9.69 9.49
CA ALA A 317 -5.36 -10.82 8.61
C ALA A 317 -4.31 -11.75 9.23
N PRO A 318 -4.61 -13.06 9.42
CA PRO A 318 -3.65 -14.00 9.95
C PRO A 318 -2.52 -14.27 8.95
N SER A 319 -1.33 -14.60 9.48
CA SER A 319 -0.14 -14.96 8.68
C SER A 319 -0.36 -16.15 7.75
N SER A 320 -1.34 -17.00 8.05
CA SER A 320 -1.77 -18.13 7.20
C SER A 320 -2.23 -17.70 5.81
N TYR A 321 -2.56 -16.43 5.58
CA TYR A 321 -2.80 -15.94 4.23
C TYR A 321 -1.52 -15.90 3.38
N LEU A 322 -0.34 -15.68 3.98
CA LEU A 322 0.92 -15.60 3.23
C LEU A 322 1.44 -16.99 2.83
N THR A 323 1.10 -18.02 3.60
CA THR A 323 1.65 -19.36 3.41
C THR A 323 1.24 -19.99 2.10
N ARG A 324 2.13 -20.82 1.53
CA ARG A 324 1.94 -21.48 0.23
C ARG A 324 0.73 -22.40 0.16
N THR A 325 0.29 -22.94 1.29
CA THR A 325 -0.95 -23.70 1.39
C THR A 325 -2.12 -22.75 1.56
N MET A 326 -3.00 -22.65 0.56
CA MET A 326 -4.38 -22.23 0.84
C MET A 326 -4.92 -23.20 1.88
N GLY A 327 -5.00 -22.75 3.14
CA GLY A 327 -5.67 -23.52 4.16
C GLY A 327 -7.05 -23.88 3.67
N LEU A 328 -7.47 -25.13 3.86
CA LEU A 328 -8.89 -25.49 3.86
C LEU A 328 -9.50 -24.76 5.05
N SER A 329 -9.72 -23.45 4.92
CA SER A 329 -10.58 -22.68 5.79
C SER A 329 -11.96 -23.28 5.58
N ALA A 330 -12.32 -24.20 6.47
CA ALA A 330 -13.66 -24.73 6.57
C ALA A 330 -14.60 -23.54 6.72
N SER A 331 -15.34 -23.22 5.67
CA SER A 331 -16.61 -22.49 5.70
C SER A 331 -16.80 -21.56 6.90
N SER A 332 -15.94 -20.56 7.08
CA SER A 332 -16.31 -19.42 7.92
C SER A 332 -17.05 -18.45 7.01
N ASN A 333 -18.35 -18.71 6.92
CA ASN A 333 -19.31 -17.64 6.89
C ASN A 333 -18.88 -16.59 7.95
N VAL A 334 -18.10 -15.58 7.57
CA VAL A 334 -18.23 -14.26 8.21
C VAL A 334 -19.54 -13.70 7.68
N ARG A 335 -20.62 -14.30 8.19
CA ARG A 335 -21.94 -13.71 8.20
C ARG A 335 -21.77 -12.41 8.98
N ALA A 336 -21.84 -11.28 8.29
CA ALA A 336 -22.40 -10.09 8.87
C ALA A 336 -23.88 -10.41 9.16
N PHE A 337 -24.15 -11.05 10.30
CA PHE A 337 -25.51 -11.20 10.79
C PHE A 337 -25.91 -9.93 11.51
N SER A 338 -27.02 -9.41 11.00
CA SER A 338 -27.97 -8.46 11.55
C SER A 338 -28.47 -8.81 12.97
N PHE A 339 -29.24 -7.86 13.52
CA PHE A 339 -30.14 -7.85 14.69
C PHE A 339 -29.54 -7.15 15.91
N ARG A 340 -30.14 -6.11 16.50
CA ARG A 340 -31.51 -5.56 16.45
C ARG A 340 -31.46 -4.05 16.66
#